data_AF-A0A6B3FVI9-F1
#
_entry.id   AF-A0A6B3FVI9-F1
#
_cell.length_a   1.000
_cell.length_b   1.000
_cell.length_c   1.000
_cell.angle_alpha   90.00
_cell.angle_beta   90.00
_cell.angle_gamma   90.00
#
_symmetry.space_group_name_H-M   'P 1'
#
loop_
_entity.id
_entity.type
_entity.pdbx_description
1 polymer ?
#
loop_
_entity_poly.entity_id
_entity_poly.type
_entity_poly.pdbx_seq_one_letter_code
_entity_poly.pdbx_strand_id
1 'polypeptide(L)'
;MSYVEVPGAKVPIRMWADPASVEDVAMQQLRNVSTLPWIKGLAVMPDVHFGKGATVGSVIAMQGAVCPAAVGVDIGCGMSAVKTSLTANDLPGDLSRLRSKIEQAIPVGRGMHDDVVDPGRLHGFPTAGWDDFWGRFGGIAEAVKFRQERATKQMGTLGSGNHFIEFCLDETGSVWLMLHSGSRNIGKELADFHIAQAQKLPHNQGLIDRDLAVFVADTPQMAAYRNDLFWAQEYAKFNRAIMMGLFQDVVRKEFK
;
A
#
# COMPACT_ATOMS: atom_id res chain seq x y z
N MET A 1 -1.14 25.85 4.11
CA MET A 1 -1.56 26.11 2.72
C MET A 1 -3.07 26.13 2.67
N SER A 2 -3.66 27.18 2.10
CA SER A 2 -5.06 27.17 1.68
C SER A 2 -5.21 26.31 0.42
N TYR A 3 -6.38 25.71 0.21
CA TYR A 3 -6.68 25.01 -1.03
C TYR A 3 -7.24 25.98 -2.08
N VAL A 4 -7.14 25.59 -3.36
CA VAL A 4 -7.82 26.21 -4.49
C VAL A 4 -8.99 25.30 -4.90
N GLU A 5 -10.15 25.88 -5.22
CA GLU A 5 -11.26 25.12 -5.80
C GLU A 5 -11.22 25.19 -7.33
N VAL A 6 -11.16 24.02 -7.96
CA VAL A 6 -11.36 23.87 -9.40
C VAL A 6 -12.79 23.35 -9.65
N PRO A 7 -13.51 23.87 -10.65
CA PRO A 7 -14.84 23.36 -10.99
C PRO A 7 -14.82 21.86 -11.29
N GLY A 8 -15.71 21.11 -10.63
CA GLY A 8 -15.99 19.70 -10.92
C GLY A 8 -17.47 19.50 -11.26
N ALA A 9 -17.82 18.33 -11.80
CA ALA A 9 -19.15 18.09 -12.37
C ALA A 9 -20.27 17.99 -11.31
N LYS A 10 -20.06 17.22 -10.24
CA LYS A 10 -21.03 17.08 -9.13
C LYS A 10 -20.55 17.72 -7.83
N VAL A 11 -19.23 17.81 -7.64
CA VAL A 11 -18.60 18.41 -6.45
C VAL A 11 -17.39 19.24 -6.90
N PRO A 12 -17.03 20.32 -6.17
CA PRO A 12 -15.78 21.04 -6.44
C PRO A 12 -14.57 20.14 -6.17
N ILE A 13 -13.50 20.36 -6.93
CA ILE A 13 -12.20 19.71 -6.73
C ILE A 13 -11.38 20.63 -5.82
N ARG A 14 -11.17 20.23 -4.56
CA ARG A 14 -10.36 21.01 -3.60
C ARG A 14 -8.90 20.58 -3.69
N MET A 15 -8.02 21.50 -4.02
CA MET A 15 -6.64 21.16 -4.36
C MET A 15 -5.62 21.94 -3.54
N TRP A 16 -4.68 21.20 -2.94
CA TRP A 16 -3.49 21.71 -2.25
C TRP A 16 -2.27 21.65 -3.18
N ALA A 17 -2.48 21.94 -4.46
CA ALA A 17 -1.45 22.05 -5.50
C ALA A 17 -1.80 23.24 -6.39
N ASP A 18 -0.83 23.77 -7.13
CA ASP A 18 -1.13 24.72 -8.19
C ASP A 18 -1.84 23.98 -9.35
N PRO A 19 -3.08 24.33 -9.72
CA PRO A 19 -3.76 23.69 -10.85
C PRO A 19 -2.97 23.72 -12.15
N ALA A 20 -2.14 24.76 -12.35
CA ALA A 20 -1.33 24.91 -13.56
C ALA A 20 -0.12 23.96 -13.59
N SER A 21 0.29 23.38 -12.46
CA SER A 21 1.40 22.43 -12.39
C SER A 21 0.95 20.97 -12.54
N VAL A 22 -0.35 20.69 -12.53
CA VAL A 22 -0.88 19.32 -12.64
C VAL A 22 -1.01 18.94 -14.11
N GLU A 23 -0.48 17.77 -14.48
CA GLU A 23 -0.57 17.23 -15.84
C GLU A 23 -2.02 17.12 -16.32
N ASP A 24 -2.27 17.47 -17.59
CA ASP A 24 -3.62 17.47 -18.18
C ASP A 24 -4.34 16.13 -18.02
N VAL A 25 -3.61 15.01 -18.13
CA VAL A 25 -4.16 13.66 -17.96
C VAL A 25 -4.62 13.41 -16.52
N ALA A 26 -3.89 13.89 -15.52
CA ALA A 26 -4.26 13.78 -14.12
C ALA A 26 -5.45 14.71 -13.79
N MET A 27 -5.44 15.94 -14.33
CA MET A 27 -6.59 16.84 -14.22
C MET A 27 -7.85 16.24 -14.86
N GLN A 28 -7.73 15.57 -16.00
CA GLN A 28 -8.85 14.89 -16.63
C GLN A 28 -9.36 13.72 -15.78
N GLN A 29 -8.48 12.93 -15.15
CA GLN A 29 -8.89 11.89 -14.20
C GLN A 29 -9.68 12.48 -13.03
N LEU A 30 -9.23 13.59 -12.43
CA LEU A 30 -9.95 14.28 -11.35
C LEU A 30 -11.34 14.74 -11.79
N ARG A 31 -11.44 15.31 -13.01
CA ARG A 31 -12.73 15.69 -13.61
C ARG A 31 -13.63 14.48 -13.80
N ASN A 32 -13.12 13.36 -14.32
CA ASN A 32 -13.87 12.12 -14.49
C ASN A 32 -14.39 11.60 -13.14
N VAL A 33 -13.56 11.56 -12.11
CA VAL A 33 -13.96 11.17 -10.74
C VAL A 33 -15.09 12.06 -10.22
N SER A 34 -15.02 13.38 -10.48
CA SER A 34 -16.06 14.34 -10.05
C SER A 34 -17.43 14.11 -10.69
N THR A 35 -17.54 13.26 -11.72
CA THR A 35 -18.82 12.90 -12.36
C THR A 35 -19.54 11.75 -11.66
N LEU A 36 -18.88 11.02 -10.76
CA LEU A 36 -19.43 9.79 -10.20
C LEU A 36 -20.71 10.03 -9.39
N PRO A 37 -21.77 9.21 -9.58
CA PRO A 37 -23.03 9.37 -8.84
C PRO A 37 -22.88 9.36 -7.32
N TRP A 38 -21.90 8.61 -6.81
CA TRP A 38 -21.70 8.37 -5.38
C TRP A 38 -20.79 9.40 -4.70
N ILE A 39 -20.15 10.30 -5.44
CA ILE A 39 -19.16 11.23 -4.87
C ILE A 39 -19.80 12.29 -3.97
N LYS A 40 -19.15 12.58 -2.85
CA LYS A 40 -19.51 13.62 -1.87
C LYS A 40 -18.42 14.65 -1.62
N GLY A 41 -17.18 14.33 -1.97
CA GLY A 41 -16.06 15.24 -1.87
C GLY A 41 -14.86 14.73 -2.61
N LEU A 42 -14.05 15.67 -3.11
CA LEU A 42 -12.80 15.40 -3.79
C LEU A 42 -11.74 16.36 -3.28
N ALA A 43 -10.71 15.82 -2.64
CA ALA A 43 -9.54 16.55 -2.19
C ALA A 43 -8.29 16.02 -2.90
N VAL A 44 -7.39 16.93 -3.27
CA VAL A 44 -6.22 16.65 -4.09
C VAL A 44 -4.98 17.20 -3.38
N MET A 45 -4.00 16.33 -3.16
CA MET A 45 -2.77 16.59 -2.43
C MET A 45 -1.68 17.13 -3.37
N PRO A 46 -0.61 17.75 -2.83
CA PRO A 46 0.45 18.35 -3.63
C PRO A 46 1.19 17.38 -4.56
N ASP A 47 1.20 16.09 -4.23
CA ASP A 47 1.88 15.01 -4.94
C ASP A 47 1.02 14.37 -6.03
N VAL A 48 -0.06 15.04 -6.45
CA VAL A 48 -1.00 14.52 -7.45
C VAL A 48 -0.31 14.22 -8.79
N HIS A 49 -0.56 13.03 -9.30
CA HIS A 49 -0.14 12.63 -10.63
C HIS A 49 -1.06 11.51 -11.16
N PHE A 50 -0.91 11.20 -12.45
CA PHE A 50 -1.70 10.17 -13.12
C PHE A 50 -1.56 8.82 -12.41
N GLY A 51 -2.70 8.16 -12.17
CA GLY A 51 -2.75 6.84 -11.54
C GLY A 51 -3.63 5.86 -12.31
N LYS A 52 -3.73 4.62 -11.83
CA LYS A 52 -4.65 3.61 -12.39
C LYS A 52 -6.04 3.80 -11.78
N GLY A 53 -7.00 4.25 -12.57
CA GLY A 53 -8.38 4.53 -12.17
C GLY A 53 -8.62 5.88 -11.51
N ALA A 54 -7.88 6.19 -10.45
CA ALA A 54 -7.86 7.53 -9.85
C ALA A 54 -6.42 8.07 -9.82
N THR A 55 -6.28 9.38 -9.68
CA THR A 55 -4.96 9.98 -9.47
C THR A 55 -4.37 9.53 -8.13
N VAL A 56 -3.05 9.34 -8.11
CA VAL A 56 -2.31 9.30 -6.85
C VAL A 56 -2.41 10.68 -6.19
N GLY A 57 -2.37 10.73 -4.86
CA GLY A 57 -2.52 12.00 -4.13
C GLY A 57 -3.96 12.52 -4.12
N SER A 58 -4.98 11.67 -4.25
CA SER A 58 -6.39 12.08 -4.13
C SER A 58 -7.10 11.41 -2.96
N VAL A 59 -8.05 12.13 -2.38
CA VAL A 59 -9.00 11.62 -1.39
C VAL A 59 -10.40 11.79 -1.97
N ILE A 60 -11.06 10.66 -2.22
CA ILE A 60 -12.37 10.60 -2.86
C ILE A 60 -13.39 10.11 -1.83
N ALA A 61 -14.22 11.02 -1.33
CA ALA A 61 -15.29 10.67 -0.41
C ALA A 61 -16.51 10.21 -1.22
N MET A 62 -16.98 8.98 -0.98
CA MET A 62 -18.17 8.42 -1.61
C MET A 62 -19.22 8.04 -0.56
N GLN A 63 -20.50 8.13 -0.90
CA GLN A 63 -21.60 7.62 -0.08
C GLN A 63 -22.13 6.32 -0.65
N GLY A 64 -22.12 5.26 0.16
CA GLY A 64 -22.73 3.98 -0.20
C GLY A 64 -22.01 3.24 -1.34
N ALA A 65 -20.77 3.59 -1.67
CA ALA A 65 -20.00 2.91 -2.71
C ALA A 65 -18.49 2.97 -2.44
N VAL A 66 -17.75 2.04 -3.03
CA VAL A 66 -16.28 2.01 -3.02
C VAL A 66 -15.77 1.65 -4.41
N CYS A 67 -14.85 2.48 -4.94
CA CYS A 67 -14.13 2.21 -6.17
C CYS A 67 -12.83 1.43 -5.85
N PRO A 68 -12.72 0.13 -6.19
CA PRO A 68 -11.51 -0.65 -5.87
C PRO A 68 -10.25 -0.12 -6.57
N ALA A 69 -10.35 0.43 -7.78
CA ALA A 69 -9.19 1.00 -8.47
C ALA A 69 -8.66 2.26 -7.78
N ALA A 70 -9.55 3.07 -7.19
CA ALA A 70 -9.17 4.25 -6.41
C ALA A 70 -8.48 3.92 -5.08
N VAL A 71 -8.69 2.71 -4.52
CA VAL A 71 -7.93 2.23 -3.37
C VAL A 71 -6.50 1.84 -3.76
N GLY A 72 -6.29 1.48 -5.03
CA GLY A 72 -4.99 1.13 -5.58
C GLY A 72 -4.74 -0.38 -5.66
N VAL A 73 -3.80 -0.76 -6.53
CA VAL A 73 -3.45 -2.17 -6.76
C VAL A 73 -2.47 -2.73 -5.73
N ASP A 74 -1.64 -1.88 -5.10
CA ASP A 74 -0.81 -2.31 -3.97
C ASP A 74 -1.52 -2.02 -2.66
N ILE A 75 -2.48 -2.88 -2.33
CA ILE A 75 -3.35 -2.71 -1.17
C ILE A 75 -2.51 -2.62 0.10
N GLY A 76 -2.73 -1.57 0.89
CA GLY A 76 -2.03 -1.38 2.15
C GLY A 76 -0.54 -1.02 2.00
N CYS A 77 -0.09 -0.63 0.80
CA CYS A 77 1.21 0.02 0.63
C CYS A 77 1.32 1.23 1.57
N GLY A 78 2.47 1.35 2.22
CA GLY A 78 2.66 2.36 3.25
C GLY A 78 4.03 2.21 3.91
N MET A 79 4.30 3.11 4.85
CA MET A 79 5.60 3.22 5.49
C MET A 79 5.57 2.80 6.96
N SER A 80 6.72 2.31 7.43
CA SER A 80 7.00 2.12 8.86
C SER A 80 8.35 2.76 9.16
N ALA A 81 8.45 3.45 10.30
CA ALA A 81 9.68 4.09 10.75
C ALA A 81 9.92 3.77 12.23
N VAL A 82 11.18 3.49 12.59
CA VAL A 82 11.61 3.30 13.98
C VAL A 82 12.84 4.17 14.25
N LYS A 83 12.74 5.03 15.26
CA LYS A 83 13.88 5.76 15.80
C LYS A 83 14.73 4.82 16.64
N THR A 84 16.04 4.82 16.41
CA THR A 84 17.00 4.02 17.19
C THR A 84 17.61 4.86 18.32
N SER A 85 18.41 4.21 19.17
CA SER A 85 19.29 4.91 20.12
C SER A 85 20.62 5.38 19.51
N LEU A 86 20.88 5.07 18.24
CA LEU A 86 22.10 5.47 17.54
C LEU A 86 21.99 6.90 17.01
N THR A 87 23.14 7.54 16.91
CA THR A 87 23.34 8.88 16.34
C THR A 87 24.36 8.81 15.20
N ALA A 88 24.48 9.90 14.44
CA ALA A 88 25.51 10.03 13.40
C ALA A 88 26.93 9.72 13.91
N ASN A 89 27.23 10.03 15.17
CA ASN A 89 28.55 9.80 15.77
C ASN A 89 28.83 8.31 16.07
N ASP A 90 27.79 7.48 16.14
CA ASP A 90 27.91 6.04 16.37
C ASP A 90 28.15 5.27 15.06
N LEU A 91 28.04 5.94 13.91
CA LEU A 91 28.12 5.31 12.60
C LEU A 91 29.56 5.25 12.09
N PRO A 92 29.97 4.12 11.47
CA PRO A 92 31.22 4.06 10.73
C PRO A 92 31.14 4.90 9.45
N GLY A 93 32.30 5.28 8.88
CA GLY A 93 32.36 5.98 7.60
C GLY A 93 31.92 5.15 6.39
N ASP A 94 31.79 3.82 6.53
CA ASP A 94 31.30 2.91 5.49
C ASP A 94 30.17 2.00 6.02
N LEU A 95 29.02 2.06 5.34
CA LEU A 95 27.82 1.27 5.64
C LEU A 95 27.56 0.16 4.61
N SER A 96 28.49 -0.09 3.68
CA SER A 96 28.38 -1.11 2.63
C SER A 96 28.08 -2.52 3.19
N ARG A 97 28.73 -2.86 4.31
CA ARG A 97 28.53 -4.13 5.02
C ARG A 97 27.15 -4.22 5.65
N LEU A 98 26.68 -3.13 6.28
CA LEU A 98 25.34 -3.07 6.86
C LEU A 98 24.29 -3.25 5.77
N ARG A 99 24.40 -2.50 4.67
CA ARG A 99 23.53 -2.63 3.50
C ARG A 99 23.48 -4.07 2.98
N SER A 100 24.64 -4.70 2.78
CA SER A 100 24.72 -6.08 2.31
C SER A 100 23.99 -7.06 3.23
N LYS A 101 24.12 -6.89 4.56
CA LYS A 101 23.42 -7.72 5.55
C LYS A 101 21.91 -7.49 5.56
N ILE A 102 21.45 -6.25 5.33
CA ILE A 102 20.02 -5.94 5.20
C ILE A 102 19.46 -6.63 3.95
N GLU A 103 20.13 -6.53 2.81
CA GLU A 103 19.67 -7.16 1.56
C GLU A 103 19.66 -8.70 1.64
N GLN A 104 20.57 -9.29 2.42
CA GLN A 104 20.55 -10.73 2.72
C GLN A 104 19.38 -11.14 3.61
N ALA A 105 19.04 -10.31 4.60
CA ALA A 105 17.94 -10.60 5.54
C ALA A 105 16.56 -10.29 4.95
N ILE A 106 16.46 -9.33 4.02
CA ILE A 106 15.20 -8.85 3.45
C ILE A 106 15.30 -8.88 1.92
N PRO A 107 14.75 -9.92 1.27
CA PRO A 107 14.77 -10.03 -0.18
C PRO A 107 14.13 -8.83 -0.89
N VAL A 108 14.80 -8.35 -1.92
CA VAL A 108 14.37 -7.20 -2.74
C VAL A 108 13.90 -7.63 -4.14
N GLY A 109 13.18 -6.75 -4.82
CA GLY A 109 12.71 -6.96 -6.19
C GLY A 109 11.73 -8.13 -6.30
N ARG A 110 12.11 -9.14 -7.08
CA ARG A 110 11.34 -10.38 -7.28
C ARG A 110 11.74 -11.51 -6.33
N GLY A 111 12.72 -11.27 -5.44
CA GLY A 111 13.18 -12.24 -4.46
C GLY A 111 12.09 -12.64 -3.46
N MET A 112 12.29 -13.80 -2.86
CA MET A 112 11.48 -14.34 -1.78
C MET A 112 12.38 -15.15 -0.84
N HIS A 113 11.89 -15.43 0.36
CA HIS A 113 12.60 -16.31 1.27
C HIS A 113 12.51 -17.76 0.78
N ASP A 114 13.56 -18.55 1.00
CA ASP A 114 13.54 -19.99 0.74
C ASP A 114 12.56 -20.69 1.70
N ASP A 115 12.62 -20.31 2.97
CA ASP A 115 11.76 -20.78 4.05
C ASP A 115 10.87 -19.66 4.61
N VAL A 116 9.76 -20.04 5.23
CA VAL A 116 8.84 -19.09 5.88
C VAL A 116 9.55 -18.40 7.05
N VAL A 117 9.47 -17.08 7.10
CA VAL A 117 9.98 -16.32 8.25
C VAL A 117 9.09 -16.62 9.47
N ASP A 118 9.70 -17.19 10.51
CA ASP A 118 9.07 -17.47 11.80
C ASP A 118 9.02 -16.19 12.65
N PRO A 119 7.83 -15.56 12.84
CA PRO A 119 7.73 -14.33 13.60
C PRO A 119 8.07 -14.50 15.08
N GLY A 120 7.98 -15.72 15.63
CA GLY A 120 8.36 -16.02 17.01
C GLY A 120 9.86 -15.89 17.29
N ARG A 121 10.69 -15.86 16.24
CA ARG A 121 12.14 -15.63 16.36
C ARG A 121 12.51 -14.16 16.30
N LEU A 122 11.59 -13.29 15.90
CA LEU A 122 11.85 -11.85 15.76
C LEU A 122 11.65 -11.17 17.11
N HIS A 123 12.65 -10.40 17.52
CA HIS A 123 12.64 -9.75 18.82
C HIS A 123 11.51 -8.72 18.93
N GLY A 124 10.59 -8.91 19.89
CA GLY A 124 9.51 -7.97 20.17
C GLY A 124 8.39 -7.98 19.14
N PHE A 125 8.34 -8.99 18.27
CA PHE A 125 7.26 -9.14 17.30
C PHE A 125 5.99 -9.69 17.98
N PRO A 126 4.84 -9.01 17.88
CA PRO A 126 3.58 -9.53 18.40
C PRO A 126 3.10 -10.70 17.53
N THR A 127 3.12 -11.91 18.07
CA THR A 127 2.61 -13.13 17.39
C THR A 127 1.09 -13.26 17.49
N ALA A 128 0.44 -12.45 18.33
CA ALA A 128 -1.01 -12.43 18.46
C ALA A 128 -1.68 -12.11 17.11
N GLY A 129 -2.59 -12.98 16.69
CA GLY A 129 -3.35 -12.84 15.44
C GLY A 129 -2.67 -13.42 14.19
N TRP A 130 -1.42 -13.92 14.29
CA TRP A 130 -0.73 -14.52 13.14
C TRP A 130 -1.45 -15.76 12.58
N ASP A 131 -1.82 -16.69 13.45
CA ASP A 131 -2.50 -17.93 13.05
C ASP A 131 -3.93 -17.65 12.57
N ASP A 132 -4.63 -16.70 13.19
CA ASP A 132 -5.95 -16.24 12.74
C ASP A 132 -5.88 -15.64 11.33
N PHE A 133 -4.89 -14.78 11.09
CA PHE A 133 -4.67 -14.13 9.80
C PHE A 133 -4.48 -15.15 8.67
N TRP A 134 -3.61 -16.15 8.87
CA TRP A 134 -3.42 -17.21 7.88
C TRP A 134 -4.60 -18.18 7.81
N GLY A 135 -5.27 -18.43 8.93
CA GLY A 135 -6.51 -19.23 8.98
C GLY A 135 -7.62 -18.64 8.11
N ARG A 136 -7.69 -17.31 7.99
CA ARG A 136 -8.63 -16.60 7.10
C ARG A 136 -8.28 -16.64 5.62
N PHE A 137 -7.09 -17.11 5.23
CA PHE A 137 -6.70 -17.20 3.82
C PHE A 137 -7.68 -18.04 3.00
N GLY A 138 -8.24 -19.11 3.58
CA GLY A 138 -9.24 -19.95 2.90
C GLY A 138 -10.54 -19.20 2.51
N GLY A 139 -10.80 -18.05 3.14
CA GLY A 139 -11.97 -17.21 2.90
C GLY A 139 -11.79 -16.11 1.85
N ILE A 140 -10.60 -15.93 1.26
CA ILE A 140 -10.39 -14.94 0.19
C ILE A 140 -10.82 -15.47 -1.18
N ALA A 141 -10.87 -14.60 -2.20
CA ALA A 141 -11.24 -14.98 -3.57
C ALA A 141 -10.53 -16.25 -4.08
N GLU A 142 -11.32 -17.22 -4.57
CA GLU A 142 -10.83 -18.50 -5.10
C GLU A 142 -9.76 -18.31 -6.19
N ALA A 143 -9.95 -17.30 -7.05
CA ALA A 143 -9.07 -16.99 -8.17
C ALA A 143 -7.62 -16.71 -7.76
N VAL A 144 -7.34 -16.39 -6.49
CA VAL A 144 -5.97 -16.10 -6.01
C VAL A 144 -5.41 -17.16 -5.08
N LYS A 145 -6.19 -18.18 -4.67
CA LYS A 145 -5.76 -19.15 -3.65
C LYS A 145 -4.51 -19.94 -4.05
N PHE A 146 -4.32 -20.19 -5.35
CA PHE A 146 -3.11 -20.81 -5.88
C PHE A 146 -1.81 -20.04 -5.56
N ARG A 147 -1.91 -18.77 -5.12
CA ARG A 147 -0.78 -17.94 -4.69
C ARG A 147 -0.34 -18.18 -3.24
N GLN A 148 -1.01 -19.04 -2.46
CA GLN A 148 -0.73 -19.19 -1.03
C GLN A 148 0.75 -19.41 -0.72
N GLU A 149 1.39 -20.41 -1.36
CA GLU A 149 2.80 -20.71 -1.12
C GLU A 149 3.70 -19.50 -1.39
N ARG A 150 3.46 -18.81 -2.51
CA ARG A 150 4.19 -17.60 -2.86
C ARG A 150 3.94 -16.48 -1.86
N ALA A 151 2.70 -16.28 -1.43
CA ALA A 151 2.35 -15.25 -0.45
C ALA A 151 3.07 -15.49 0.88
N THR A 152 3.18 -16.74 1.33
CA THR A 152 3.91 -17.09 2.54
C THR A 152 5.41 -16.81 2.40
N LYS A 153 6.04 -17.19 1.28
CA LYS A 153 7.47 -16.92 1.02
C LYS A 153 7.80 -15.45 0.76
N GLN A 154 6.82 -14.67 0.28
CA GLN A 154 6.97 -13.22 0.07
C GLN A 154 6.72 -12.40 1.35
N MET A 155 6.25 -13.02 2.43
CA MET A 155 6.08 -12.35 3.70
C MET A 155 7.45 -11.99 4.29
N GLY A 156 7.65 -10.72 4.65
CA GLY A 156 8.96 -10.20 5.04
C GLY A 156 9.86 -9.81 3.86
N THR A 157 9.30 -9.45 2.70
CA THR A 157 10.07 -9.03 1.51
C THR A 157 9.73 -7.62 1.07
N LEU A 158 10.73 -6.91 0.54
CA LEU A 158 10.58 -5.51 0.16
C LEU A 158 9.73 -5.36 -1.10
N GLY A 159 10.17 -6.02 -2.16
CA GLY A 159 9.62 -5.84 -3.49
C GLY A 159 10.34 -4.85 -4.38
N SER A 160 9.61 -4.38 -5.38
CA SER A 160 10.09 -3.53 -6.48
C SER A 160 9.23 -2.27 -6.60
N GLY A 161 9.55 -1.40 -7.55
CA GLY A 161 8.83 -0.15 -7.76
C GLY A 161 9.37 0.94 -6.84
N ASN A 162 8.49 1.68 -6.19
CA ASN A 162 8.86 2.73 -5.22
C ASN A 162 9.09 2.20 -3.79
N HIS A 163 9.19 0.88 -3.61
CA HIS A 163 9.47 0.26 -2.31
C HIS A 163 10.95 0.41 -1.96
N PHE A 164 11.24 0.80 -0.73
CA PHE A 164 12.60 1.06 -0.25
C PHE A 164 12.80 0.67 1.22
N ILE A 165 14.06 0.50 1.59
CA ILE A 165 14.53 0.41 2.97
C ILE A 165 15.62 1.46 3.12
N GLU A 166 15.51 2.29 4.16
CA GLU A 166 16.44 3.37 4.44
C GLU A 166 16.96 3.27 5.87
N PHE A 167 18.28 3.41 5.98
CA PHE A 167 18.99 3.65 7.23
C PHE A 167 19.47 5.10 7.17
N CYS A 168 18.71 6.00 7.78
CA CYS A 168 18.84 7.44 7.54
C CYS A 168 18.99 8.24 8.83
N LEU A 169 19.46 9.49 8.70
CA LEU A 169 19.56 10.45 9.79
C LEU A 169 18.39 11.45 9.71
N ASP A 170 17.82 11.81 10.86
CA ASP A 170 16.97 13.00 10.95
C ASP A 170 17.82 14.29 11.06
N GLU A 171 17.15 15.45 11.05
CA GLU A 171 17.78 16.77 11.15
C GLU A 171 18.55 16.98 12.48
N THR A 172 18.30 16.14 13.48
CA THR A 172 18.99 16.17 14.79
C THR A 172 20.17 15.20 14.85
N GLY A 173 20.45 14.46 13.77
CA GLY A 173 21.49 13.44 13.72
C GLY A 173 21.11 12.12 14.40
N SER A 174 19.83 11.89 14.71
CA SER A 174 19.37 10.59 15.20
C SER A 174 19.17 9.61 14.06
N VAL A 175 19.50 8.34 14.27
CA VAL A 175 19.37 7.29 13.26
C VAL A 175 17.96 6.68 13.27
N TRP A 176 17.39 6.55 12.07
CA TRP A 176 16.08 5.95 11.81
C TRP A 176 16.19 4.74 10.88
N LEU A 177 15.33 3.76 11.15
CA LEU A 177 15.06 2.63 10.26
C LEU A 177 13.73 2.92 9.57
N MET A 178 13.73 3.11 8.26
CA MET A 178 12.53 3.37 7.48
C MET A 178 12.35 2.30 6.42
N LEU A 179 11.11 1.93 6.17
CA LEU A 179 10.77 1.07 5.03
C LEU A 179 9.42 1.45 4.44
N HIS A 180 9.31 1.25 3.13
CA HIS A 180 8.11 1.47 2.34
C HIS A 180 7.79 0.19 1.56
N SER A 181 6.64 -0.43 1.85
CA SER A 181 6.18 -1.64 1.18
C SER A 181 4.71 -1.91 1.45
N GLY A 182 4.10 -2.76 0.62
CA GLY A 182 2.70 -3.15 0.69
C GLY A 182 2.46 -4.64 0.76
N SER A 183 1.39 -5.07 0.10
CA SER A 183 0.83 -6.43 0.18
C SER A 183 1.41 -7.39 -0.85
N ARG A 184 2.50 -6.98 -1.52
CA ARG A 184 3.22 -7.79 -2.51
C ARG A 184 2.28 -8.24 -3.64
N ASN A 185 2.61 -9.35 -4.30
CA ASN A 185 1.82 -9.79 -5.46
C ASN A 185 0.42 -10.24 -5.08
N ILE A 186 0.21 -10.78 -3.87
CA ILE A 186 -1.10 -11.28 -3.45
C ILE A 186 -2.15 -10.16 -3.41
N GLY A 187 -1.81 -8.98 -2.87
CA GLY A 187 -2.74 -7.84 -2.87
C GLY A 187 -3.01 -7.28 -4.27
N LYS A 188 -2.00 -7.27 -5.16
CA LYS A 188 -2.21 -6.91 -6.57
C LYS A 188 -3.20 -7.83 -7.27
N GLU A 189 -3.06 -9.14 -7.09
CA GLU A 189 -3.96 -10.13 -7.73
C GLU A 189 -5.39 -10.01 -7.18
N LEU A 190 -5.54 -9.76 -5.87
CA LEU A 190 -6.84 -9.47 -5.26
C LEU A 190 -7.45 -8.18 -5.81
N ALA A 191 -6.67 -7.11 -5.92
CA ALA A 191 -7.12 -5.84 -6.48
C ALA A 191 -7.57 -6.01 -7.93
N ASP A 192 -6.75 -6.61 -8.79
CA ASP A 192 -7.07 -6.84 -10.20
C ASP A 192 -8.32 -7.73 -10.36
N PHE A 193 -8.47 -8.77 -9.52
CA PHE A 193 -9.67 -9.60 -9.48
C PHE A 193 -10.92 -8.76 -9.19
N HIS A 194 -10.92 -7.97 -8.11
CA HIS A 194 -12.08 -7.19 -7.69
C HIS A 194 -12.39 -6.02 -8.62
N ILE A 195 -11.38 -5.35 -9.19
CA ILE A 195 -11.56 -4.35 -10.25
C ILE A 195 -12.31 -4.98 -11.44
N ALA A 196 -11.87 -6.16 -11.89
CA ALA A 196 -12.52 -6.87 -12.99
C ALA A 196 -13.96 -7.32 -12.66
N GLN A 197 -14.28 -7.63 -11.39
CA GLN A 197 -15.65 -7.91 -10.97
C GLN A 197 -16.51 -6.64 -10.98
N ALA A 198 -16.02 -5.53 -10.43
CA ALA A 198 -16.74 -4.26 -10.40
C ALA A 198 -17.11 -3.80 -11.83
N GLN A 199 -16.19 -3.92 -12.78
CA GLN A 199 -16.37 -3.52 -14.18
C GLN A 199 -17.48 -4.27 -14.92
N LYS A 200 -17.94 -5.42 -14.42
CA LYS A 200 -19.02 -6.24 -15.01
C LYS A 200 -20.40 -5.90 -14.47
N LEU A 201 -20.49 -5.10 -13.41
CA LEU A 201 -21.76 -4.85 -12.74
C LEU A 201 -22.66 -3.93 -13.58
N PRO A 202 -23.99 -4.17 -13.65
CA PRO A 202 -24.90 -3.40 -14.49
C PRO A 202 -24.89 -1.89 -14.21
N HIS A 203 -24.82 -1.47 -12.93
CA HIS A 203 -24.82 -0.06 -12.56
C HIS A 203 -23.52 0.67 -12.91
N ASN A 204 -22.47 -0.06 -13.28
CA ASN A 204 -21.21 0.52 -13.76
C ASN A 204 -21.14 0.60 -15.30
N GLN A 205 -22.18 0.16 -16.01
CA GLN A 205 -22.22 0.28 -17.47
C GLN A 205 -22.50 1.74 -17.85
N GLY A 206 -21.68 2.30 -18.75
CA GLY A 206 -21.79 3.69 -19.19
C GLY A 206 -21.01 4.72 -18.35
N LEU A 207 -20.16 4.27 -17.41
CA LEU A 207 -19.19 5.16 -16.78
C LEU A 207 -18.22 5.73 -17.82
N ILE A 208 -17.82 6.99 -17.63
CA ILE A 208 -16.86 7.69 -18.51
C ILE A 208 -15.50 6.96 -18.58
N ASP A 209 -15.16 6.26 -17.51
CA ASP A 209 -13.98 5.43 -17.39
C ASP A 209 -14.36 4.15 -16.66
N ARG A 210 -13.95 3.00 -17.22
CA ARG A 210 -14.24 1.68 -16.64
C ARG A 210 -13.48 1.45 -15.34
N ASP A 211 -12.35 2.09 -15.14
CA ASP A 211 -11.60 1.97 -13.89
C ASP A 211 -12.30 2.72 -12.73
N LEU A 212 -13.31 3.55 -12.99
CA LEU A 212 -14.14 4.17 -11.96
C LEU A 212 -15.31 3.28 -11.50
N ALA A 213 -15.36 2.02 -11.93
CA ALA A 213 -16.37 1.06 -11.47
C ALA A 213 -16.37 0.94 -9.95
N VAL A 214 -17.56 0.81 -9.35
CA VAL A 214 -17.72 0.72 -7.89
C VAL A 214 -18.48 -0.53 -7.46
N PHE A 215 -18.21 -0.97 -6.23
CA PHE A 215 -19.15 -1.77 -5.47
C PHE A 215 -20.09 -0.85 -4.70
N VAL A 216 -21.37 -1.21 -4.60
CA VAL A 216 -22.39 -0.47 -3.84
C VAL A 216 -22.57 -1.15 -2.47
N ALA A 217 -22.87 -0.37 -1.44
CA ALA A 217 -23.09 -0.83 -0.08
C ALA A 217 -24.17 -1.92 0.00
N ASP A 218 -24.08 -2.76 1.03
CA ASP A 218 -25.05 -3.82 1.35
C ASP A 218 -25.25 -4.84 0.22
N THR A 219 -24.22 -5.05 -0.61
CA THR A 219 -24.19 -6.08 -1.65
C THR A 219 -23.20 -7.20 -1.30
N PRO A 220 -23.45 -8.45 -1.76
CA PRO A 220 -22.48 -9.54 -1.62
C PRO A 220 -21.11 -9.22 -2.23
N GLN A 221 -21.09 -8.47 -3.33
CA GLN A 221 -19.85 -8.06 -4.01
C GLN A 221 -19.03 -7.08 -3.16
N MET A 222 -19.69 -6.12 -2.50
CA MET A 222 -19.01 -5.24 -1.54
C MET A 222 -18.46 -6.02 -0.34
N ALA A 223 -19.23 -6.96 0.19
CA ALA A 223 -18.79 -7.79 1.31
C ALA A 223 -17.55 -8.64 0.94
N ALA A 224 -17.57 -9.27 -0.24
CA ALA A 224 -16.45 -10.04 -0.77
C ALA A 224 -15.21 -9.17 -0.98
N TYR A 225 -15.36 -7.99 -1.59
CA TYR A 225 -14.26 -7.04 -1.77
C TYR A 225 -13.65 -6.60 -0.42
N ARG A 226 -14.49 -6.24 0.55
CA ARG A 226 -14.01 -5.78 1.86
C ARG A 226 -13.28 -6.89 2.63
N ASN A 227 -13.76 -8.12 2.57
CA ASN A 227 -13.08 -9.27 3.16
C ASN A 227 -11.63 -9.37 2.66
N ASP A 228 -11.46 -9.36 1.35
CA ASP A 228 -10.17 -9.52 0.70
C ASP A 228 -9.28 -8.27 0.87
N LEU A 229 -9.88 -7.08 0.83
CA LEU A 229 -9.22 -5.81 1.10
C LEU A 229 -8.60 -5.81 2.50
N PHE A 230 -9.38 -6.14 3.53
CA PHE A 230 -8.91 -6.14 4.90
C PHE A 230 -7.85 -7.21 5.15
N TRP A 231 -8.01 -8.40 4.55
CA TRP A 231 -6.97 -9.43 4.60
C TRP A 231 -5.66 -8.95 3.95
N ALA A 232 -5.72 -8.32 2.77
CA ALA A 232 -4.52 -7.80 2.10
C ALA A 232 -3.86 -6.63 2.86
N GLN A 233 -4.64 -5.75 3.50
CA GLN A 233 -4.12 -4.69 4.37
C GLN A 233 -3.39 -5.27 5.60
N GLU A 234 -3.93 -6.34 6.18
CA GLU A 234 -3.31 -7.04 7.29
C GLU A 234 -2.04 -7.78 6.85
N TYR A 235 -2.05 -8.41 5.68
CA TYR A 235 -0.83 -8.96 5.05
C TYR A 235 0.24 -7.88 4.92
N ALA A 236 -0.09 -6.70 4.38
CA ALA A 236 0.86 -5.60 4.22
C ALA A 236 1.43 -5.13 5.57
N LYS A 237 0.58 -5.05 6.60
CA LYS A 237 1.00 -4.71 7.97
C LYS A 237 1.97 -5.74 8.53
N PHE A 238 1.67 -7.03 8.43
CA PHE A 238 2.56 -8.10 8.87
C PHE A 238 3.87 -8.12 8.07
N ASN A 239 3.80 -7.90 6.76
CA ASN A 239 4.97 -7.83 5.89
C ASN A 239 5.94 -6.75 6.37
N ARG A 240 5.44 -5.53 6.61
CA ARG A 240 6.24 -4.43 7.15
C ARG A 240 6.77 -4.70 8.55
N ALA A 241 5.96 -5.29 9.43
CA ALA A 241 6.38 -5.60 10.79
C ALA A 241 7.51 -6.65 10.80
N ILE A 242 7.42 -7.67 9.95
CA ILE A 242 8.46 -8.71 9.83
C ILE A 242 9.75 -8.12 9.29
N MET A 243 9.67 -7.33 8.21
CA MET A 243 10.84 -6.63 7.68
C MET A 243 11.47 -5.70 8.73
N MET A 244 10.67 -4.97 9.50
CA MET A 244 11.20 -4.11 10.55
C MET A 244 11.93 -4.92 11.64
N GLY A 245 11.38 -6.06 12.06
CA GLY A 245 12.05 -6.98 13.00
C GLY A 245 13.39 -7.50 12.46
N LEU A 246 13.40 -7.97 11.21
CA LEU A 246 14.62 -8.41 10.53
C LEU A 246 15.66 -7.28 10.42
N PHE A 247 15.22 -6.06 10.07
CA PHE A 247 16.08 -4.90 9.96
C PHE A 247 16.69 -4.52 11.32
N GLN A 248 15.88 -4.48 12.37
CA GLN A 248 16.34 -4.24 13.74
C GLN A 248 17.35 -5.31 14.19
N ASP A 249 17.11 -6.58 13.89
CA ASP A 249 18.04 -7.66 14.25
C ASP A 249 19.39 -7.54 13.53
N VAL A 250 19.39 -7.12 12.26
CA VAL A 250 20.64 -6.84 11.53
C VAL A 250 21.40 -5.68 12.19
N VAL A 251 20.71 -4.57 12.48
CA VAL A 251 21.32 -3.38 13.10
C VAL A 251 21.86 -3.71 14.50
N ARG A 252 21.09 -4.42 15.33
CA ARG A 252 21.52 -4.86 16.67
C ARG A 252 22.73 -5.77 16.65
N LYS A 253 22.94 -6.55 15.58
CA LYS A 253 24.13 -7.41 15.44
C LYS A 253 25.35 -6.63 14.97
N GLU A 254 25.16 -5.57 14.20
CA GLU A 254 26.28 -4.75 13.69
C GLU A 254 26.81 -3.75 14.72
N PHE A 255 25.92 -3.12 15.50
CA PHE A 255 26.25 -2.06 16.45
C PHE A 255 26.17 -2.51 17.92
N LYS A 256 26.57 -3.75 18.21
CA LYS A 256 26.67 -4.25 19.59
C LYS A 256 27.71 -3.51 20.40
#